data_AF-A0A940TJ72-F1
#
_entry.id   AF-A0A940TJ72-F1
#
_cell.length_a   1.000
_cell.length_b   1.000
_cell.length_c   1.000
_cell.angle_alpha   90.00
_cell.angle_beta   90.00
_cell.angle_gamma   90.00
#
_symmetry.space_group_name_H-M   'P 1'
#
loop_
_entity.id
_entity.type
_entity.pdbx_description
1 polymer ?
#
loop_
_entity_poly.entity_id
_entity_poly.type
_entity_poly.pdbx_seq_one_letter_code
_entity_poly.pdbx_strand_id
1 'polypeptide(L)'
;MAVGGDRPMIDYDHQSIFESDAVLASQFFTPRTALPDPERALMVAVLEDAVRCFLNHYRAADHKQRILYEEARAWVLSAKRTGLYAFENVCDVLGIEPGYLRRQLLARRDERHAHGTRVATPHFSHRTHRAPGSDAQRTTG
;
A
#
# COMPACT_ATOMS: atom_id res chain seq x y z
N MET A 1 -28.82 -58.36 -29.07
CA MET A 1 -28.94 -57.62 -27.78
C MET A 1 -28.10 -56.36 -27.92
N ALA A 2 -28.73 -55.20 -28.08
CA ALA A 2 -28.07 -53.91 -28.12
C ALA A 2 -28.32 -53.20 -26.78
N VAL A 3 -27.23 -53.04 -26.02
CA VAL A 3 -27.10 -52.20 -24.82
C VAL A 3 -27.20 -50.74 -25.32
N GLY A 4 -28.03 -49.83 -24.81
CA GLY A 4 -28.18 -49.41 -23.42
C GLY A 4 -27.23 -48.24 -23.13
N GLY A 5 -27.76 -47.07 -22.80
CA GLY A 5 -27.06 -46.10 -21.94
C GLY A 5 -26.58 -44.79 -22.59
N ASP A 6 -27.30 -43.73 -22.22
CA ASP A 6 -26.76 -42.48 -21.67
C ASP A 6 -25.87 -41.58 -22.56
N ARG A 7 -26.42 -40.42 -22.93
CA ARG A 7 -25.64 -39.27 -23.41
C ARG A 7 -25.26 -38.44 -22.19
N PRO A 8 -24.02 -38.52 -21.67
CA PRO A 8 -23.57 -37.54 -20.70
C PRO A 8 -23.38 -36.18 -21.37
N MET A 9 -23.99 -35.22 -20.70
CA MET A 9 -23.80 -33.78 -20.70
C MET A 9 -22.40 -33.36 -21.13
N ILE A 10 -22.33 -32.31 -21.96
CA ILE A 10 -21.09 -31.61 -22.35
C ILE A 10 -20.33 -31.29 -21.06
N ASP A 11 -19.28 -32.05 -20.79
CA ASP A 11 -18.25 -31.68 -19.83
C ASP A 11 -17.59 -30.45 -20.42
N TYR A 12 -17.86 -29.32 -19.80
CA TYR A 12 -17.15 -28.07 -20.05
C TYR A 12 -15.76 -28.27 -19.47
N ASP A 13 -14.94 -29.05 -20.19
CA ASP A 13 -13.53 -29.22 -19.90
C ASP A 13 -12.93 -27.82 -19.93
N HIS A 14 -12.72 -27.28 -18.73
CA HIS A 14 -12.15 -25.98 -18.46
C HIS A 14 -10.64 -26.03 -18.75
N GLN A 15 -10.26 -26.71 -19.83
CA GLN A 15 -8.94 -26.67 -20.40
C GLN A 15 -8.58 -25.22 -20.68
N SER A 16 -7.42 -24.85 -20.15
CA SER A 16 -6.60 -23.78 -20.71
C SER A 16 -7.05 -22.34 -20.44
N ILE A 17 -7.00 -21.94 -19.18
CA ILE A 17 -6.75 -20.52 -18.82
C ILE A 17 -5.46 -20.38 -18.00
N PHE A 18 -5.01 -21.45 -17.33
CA PHE A 18 -3.76 -21.47 -16.57
C PHE A 18 -2.71 -22.35 -17.24
N GLU A 19 -2.60 -22.26 -18.56
CA GLU A 19 -1.30 -22.50 -19.19
C GLU A 19 -0.40 -21.35 -18.73
N SER A 20 0.12 -21.51 -17.50
CA SER A 20 1.14 -20.64 -16.96
C SER A 20 2.30 -20.73 -17.92
N ASP A 21 2.42 -19.72 -18.77
CA ASP A 21 3.63 -19.47 -19.53
C ASP A 21 4.76 -19.52 -18.49
N ALA A 22 5.52 -20.62 -18.51
CA ALA A 22 6.59 -20.84 -17.57
C ALA A 22 7.68 -19.83 -17.91
N VAL A 23 7.58 -18.65 -17.28
CA VAL A 23 8.51 -17.54 -17.49
C VAL A 23 9.90 -18.07 -17.18
N LEU A 24 10.74 -18.14 -18.22
CA LEU A 24 12.08 -18.68 -18.15
C LEU A 24 12.83 -17.96 -17.03
N ALA A 25 13.53 -18.69 -16.15
CA ALA A 25 14.22 -18.09 -15.00
C ALA A 25 15.15 -16.94 -15.40
N SER A 26 15.69 -16.95 -16.63
CA SER A 26 16.51 -15.87 -17.18
C SER A 26 15.77 -14.56 -17.46
N GLN A 27 14.45 -14.59 -17.64
CA GLN A 27 13.61 -13.38 -17.73
C GLN A 27 13.30 -12.80 -16.34
N PHE A 28 13.25 -13.66 -15.32
CA PHE A 28 13.19 -13.23 -13.90
C PHE A 28 14.52 -12.69 -13.41
N PHE A 29 15.61 -13.26 -13.92
CA PHE A 29 16.98 -13.02 -13.46
C PHE A 29 17.76 -12.17 -14.47
N THR A 30 17.21 -10.98 -14.79
CA THR A 30 18.11 -9.89 -15.18
C THR A 30 19.05 -9.66 -13.99
N PRO A 31 20.39 -9.54 -14.16
CA PRO A 31 21.28 -9.28 -13.04
C PRO A 31 20.89 -7.93 -12.40
N ARG A 32 20.11 -8.02 -11.31
CA ARG A 32 19.55 -6.91 -10.52
C ARG A 32 20.62 -6.05 -9.83
N THR A 33 21.89 -6.26 -10.12
CA THR A 33 23.03 -5.71 -9.36
C THR A 33 23.14 -4.19 -9.45
N ALA A 34 22.40 -3.53 -10.35
CA ALA A 34 22.35 -2.07 -10.47
C ALA A 34 20.97 -1.44 -10.20
N LEU A 35 19.90 -2.22 -10.06
CA LEU A 35 18.57 -1.68 -9.79
C LEU A 35 18.23 -1.86 -8.30
N PRO A 36 17.69 -0.82 -7.63
CA PRO A 36 17.14 -1.00 -6.30
C PRO A 36 16.11 -2.12 -6.34
N ASP A 37 16.20 -3.01 -5.36
CA ASP A 37 15.21 -4.07 -5.13
C ASP A 37 13.78 -3.50 -5.30
N PRO A 38 12.94 -4.06 -6.18
CA PRO A 38 11.65 -3.46 -6.54
C PRO A 38 10.71 -3.34 -5.34
N GLU A 39 10.83 -4.22 -4.35
CA GLU A 39 10.12 -4.11 -3.09
C GLU A 39 10.58 -2.87 -2.32
N ARG A 40 11.90 -2.62 -2.25
CA ARG A 40 12.46 -1.38 -1.66
C ARG A 40 12.05 -0.13 -2.45
N ALA A 41 12.04 -0.20 -3.79
CA ALA A 41 11.60 0.91 -4.63
C ALA A 41 10.12 1.26 -4.37
N LEU A 42 9.27 0.24 -4.20
CA LEU A 42 7.87 0.42 -3.83
C LEU A 42 7.72 1.05 -2.44
N MET A 43 8.52 0.63 -1.46
CA MET A 43 8.52 1.25 -0.12
C MET A 43 8.90 2.73 -0.16
N VAL A 44 9.88 3.12 -0.99
CA VAL A 44 10.22 4.53 -1.22
C VAL A 44 9.03 5.28 -1.83
N ALA A 45 8.39 4.72 -2.85
CA ALA A 45 7.25 5.34 -3.50
C ALA A 45 6.07 5.53 -2.54
N VAL A 46 5.77 4.53 -1.71
CA VAL A 46 4.74 4.61 -0.65
C VAL A 46 5.06 5.72 0.35
N LEU A 47 6.31 5.79 0.82
CA LEU A 47 6.73 6.83 1.75
C LEU A 47 6.61 8.23 1.13
N GLU A 48 7.05 8.39 -0.12
CA GLU A 48 6.99 9.66 -0.82
C GLU A 48 5.55 10.13 -1.02
N ASP A 49 4.66 9.24 -1.46
CA ASP A 49 3.23 9.54 -1.66
C ASP A 49 2.57 9.95 -0.34
N ALA A 50 2.81 9.20 0.75
CA ALA A 50 2.27 9.53 2.06
C ALA A 50 2.76 10.89 2.58
N VAL A 51 4.07 11.18 2.45
CA VAL A 51 4.66 12.47 2.85
C VAL A 51 4.07 13.62 2.02
N ARG A 52 3.91 13.42 0.71
CA ARG A 52 3.31 14.40 -0.20
C ARG A 52 1.86 14.67 0.20
N CYS A 53 1.08 13.64 0.48
CA CYS A 53 -0.30 13.77 0.93
C CYS A 53 -0.40 14.50 2.27
N PHE A 54 0.47 14.18 3.21
CA PHE A 54 0.54 14.84 4.51
C PHE A 54 0.86 16.34 4.39
N LEU A 55 1.83 16.72 3.55
CA LEU A 55 2.30 18.09 3.46
C LEU A 55 1.49 19.00 2.52
N ASN A 56 0.77 18.45 1.54
CA ASN A 56 0.08 19.23 0.51
C ASN A 56 -1.41 19.42 0.80
N HIS A 57 -2.05 18.46 1.47
CA HIS A 57 -3.52 18.47 1.66
C HIS A 57 -3.97 19.00 3.03
N TYR A 58 -3.06 19.49 3.87
CA TYR A 58 -3.39 20.00 5.21
C TYR A 58 -4.35 21.22 5.20
N ARG A 59 -4.42 21.96 4.07
CA ARG A 59 -5.31 23.10 3.82
C ARG A 59 -6.33 22.84 2.72
N ALA A 60 -6.53 21.58 2.35
CA ALA A 60 -7.43 21.25 1.26
C ALA A 60 -8.89 21.64 1.60
N ALA A 61 -9.51 22.38 0.67
CA ALA A 61 -10.94 22.72 0.77
C ALA A 61 -11.84 21.58 0.29
N ASP A 62 -11.29 20.64 -0.49
CA ASP A 62 -12.02 19.48 -1.02
C ASP A 62 -12.09 18.35 0.02
N HIS A 63 -13.29 17.80 0.21
CA HIS A 63 -13.56 16.67 1.08
C HIS A 63 -12.68 15.44 0.74
N LYS A 64 -12.47 15.13 -0.55
CA LYS A 64 -11.62 14.00 -0.95
C LYS A 64 -10.19 14.19 -0.48
N GLN A 65 -9.64 15.38 -0.67
CA GLN A 65 -8.28 15.72 -0.27
C GLN A 65 -8.10 15.68 1.25
N ARG A 66 -9.14 16.07 2.01
CA ARG A 66 -9.15 15.97 3.48
C ARG A 66 -9.11 14.51 3.95
N ILE A 67 -9.87 13.61 3.32
CA ILE A 67 -9.81 12.18 3.62
C ILE A 67 -8.39 11.65 3.41
N LEU A 68 -7.79 11.95 2.25
CA LEU A 68 -6.44 11.50 1.92
C LEU A 68 -5.38 12.03 2.91
N TYR A 69 -5.54 13.28 3.36
CA TYR A 69 -4.71 13.83 4.43
C TYR A 69 -4.84 13.04 5.74
N GLU A 70 -6.08 12.76 6.19
CA GLU A 70 -6.29 12.02 7.44
C GLU A 70 -5.80 10.57 7.35
N GLU A 71 -5.95 9.92 6.19
CA GLU A 71 -5.39 8.60 5.94
C GLU A 71 -3.85 8.61 6.04
N ALA A 72 -3.20 9.53 5.33
CA ALA A 72 -1.74 9.68 5.37
C ALA A 72 -1.25 10.04 6.80
N ARG A 73 -1.96 10.93 7.49
CA ARG A 73 -1.66 11.33 8.87
C ARG A 73 -1.80 10.15 9.83
N ALA A 74 -2.88 9.37 9.73
CA ALA A 74 -3.08 8.19 10.55
C ALA A 74 -1.99 7.14 10.32
N TRP A 75 -1.56 6.96 9.06
CA TRP A 75 -0.47 6.04 8.72
C TRP A 75 0.89 6.51 9.28
N VAL A 76 1.28 7.77 9.06
CA VAL A 76 2.55 8.32 9.57
C VAL A 76 2.61 8.30 11.10
N LEU A 77 1.49 8.60 11.78
CA LEU A 77 1.44 8.64 13.25
C LEU A 77 1.17 7.27 13.88
N SER A 78 0.88 6.23 13.09
CA SER A 78 0.65 4.88 13.60
C SER A 78 1.94 4.26 14.13
N ALA A 79 1.93 3.85 15.40
CA ALA A 79 3.00 3.05 16.00
C ALA A 79 2.88 1.53 15.72
N LYS A 80 1.86 1.11 14.97
CA LYS A 80 1.66 -0.30 14.64
C LYS A 80 2.72 -0.77 13.65
N ARG A 81 3.35 -1.92 13.95
CA ARG A 81 4.30 -2.64 13.08
C ARG A 81 3.65 -3.77 12.27
N THR A 82 2.32 -3.86 12.28
CA THR A 82 1.56 -4.93 11.63
C THR A 82 1.49 -4.70 10.12
N GLY A 83 2.19 -5.54 9.34
CA GLY A 83 2.19 -5.53 7.88
C GLY A 83 3.46 -4.93 7.27
N LEU A 84 3.81 -5.37 6.06
CA LEU A 84 5.07 -5.00 5.38
C LEU A 84 5.20 -3.49 5.11
N TYR A 85 4.07 -2.82 4.85
CA TYR A 85 4.02 -1.38 4.56
C TYR A 85 3.59 -0.54 5.77
N ALA A 86 3.72 -1.08 6.98
CA ALA A 86 3.61 -0.26 8.18
C ALA A 86 4.70 0.81 8.17
N PHE A 87 4.37 2.05 8.58
CA PHE A 87 5.32 3.17 8.58
C PHE A 87 6.65 2.84 9.27
N GLU A 88 6.56 2.19 10.44
CA GLU A 88 7.74 1.71 11.19
C GLU A 88 8.60 0.75 10.36
N ASN A 89 7.98 -0.24 9.70
CA ASN A 89 8.70 -1.25 8.92
C ASN A 89 9.31 -0.65 7.64
N VAL A 90 8.60 0.29 7.00
CA VAL A 90 9.12 1.05 5.85
C VAL A 90 10.32 1.89 6.27
N CYS A 91 10.24 2.58 7.42
CA CYS A 91 11.36 3.36 7.95
C CYS A 91 12.56 2.46 8.28
N ASP A 92 12.33 1.30 8.91
CA ASP A 92 13.36 0.33 9.26
C ASP A 92 14.10 -0.19 7.99
N VAL A 93 13.37 -0.58 6.94
CA VAL A 93 13.97 -1.06 5.67
C VAL A 93 14.72 0.06 4.92
N LEU A 94 14.25 1.29 5.02
CA LEU A 94 14.89 2.45 4.39
C LEU A 94 16.03 3.03 5.23
N GLY A 95 16.25 2.56 6.47
CA GLY A 95 17.28 3.05 7.38
C GLY A 95 16.98 4.44 7.95
N ILE A 96 15.71 4.79 8.10
CA ILE A 96 15.25 6.10 8.59
C ILE A 96 14.70 5.91 10.01
N GLU A 97 15.06 6.79 10.95
CA GLU A 97 14.47 6.78 12.29
C GLU A 97 13.02 7.30 12.23
N PRO A 98 12.01 6.49 12.57
CA PRO A 98 10.59 6.84 12.38
C PRO A 98 10.16 8.06 13.21
N GLY A 99 10.67 8.20 14.43
CA GLY A 99 10.42 9.34 15.30
C GLY A 99 10.98 10.65 14.74
N TYR A 100 12.18 10.62 14.16
CA TYR A 100 12.83 11.76 13.53
C TYR A 100 12.04 12.22 12.31
N LEU A 101 11.63 11.27 11.47
CA LEU A 101 10.80 11.60 10.32
C LEU A 101 9.46 12.21 10.74
N ARG A 102 8.80 11.65 11.77
CA ARG A 102 7.56 12.24 12.34
C ARG A 102 7.78 13.67 12.84
N ARG A 103 8.84 13.92 13.61
CA ARG A 103 9.18 15.26 14.12
C ARG A 103 9.37 16.26 12.96
N GLN A 104 10.14 15.86 11.93
CA GLN A 104 10.36 16.71 10.76
C GLN A 104 9.07 17.01 9.99
N LEU A 105 8.22 16.00 9.78
CA LEU A 105 6.96 16.19 9.06
C LEU A 105 6.02 17.13 9.82
N LEU A 106 5.92 16.99 11.14
CA LEU A 106 5.11 17.86 11.99
C LEU A 106 5.63 19.31 11.97
N ALA A 107 6.95 19.52 12.16
CA ALA A 107 7.55 20.85 12.12
C ALA A 107 7.29 21.55 10.77
N ARG A 108 7.52 20.86 9.65
CA ARG A 108 7.29 21.41 8.30
C ARG A 108 5.82 21.70 8.04
N ARG A 109 4.91 20.89 8.57
CA ARG A 109 3.47 21.16 8.49
C ARG A 109 3.15 22.47 9.20
N ASP A 110 3.66 22.66 10.42
CA ASP A 110 3.41 23.86 11.23
C ASP A 110 3.99 25.13 10.58
N GLU A 111 5.17 25.03 9.99
CA GLU A 111 5.77 26.09 9.18
C GLU A 111 4.89 26.44 7.96
N ARG A 112 4.37 25.44 7.23
CA ARG A 112 3.47 25.67 6.10
C ARG A 112 2.14 26.29 6.55
N HIS A 113 1.61 25.87 7.70
CA HIS A 113 0.43 26.50 8.31
C HIS A 113 0.64 28.01 8.51
N ALA A 114 1.84 28.42 8.95
CA ALA A 114 2.18 29.83 9.06
C ALA A 114 2.29 30.55 7.69
N HIS A 115 2.78 29.86 6.65
CA HIS A 115 3.15 30.49 5.35
C HIS A 115 2.11 30.38 4.21
N GLY A 116 0.90 29.85 4.45
CA GLY A 116 -0.23 30.03 3.50
C GLY A 116 -0.16 29.29 2.16
N THR A 117 0.88 28.50 1.87
CA THR A 117 1.09 27.92 0.54
C THR A 117 0.17 26.71 0.28
N ARG A 118 -0.58 26.75 -0.83
CA ARG A 118 -1.36 25.62 -1.37
C ARG A 118 -0.60 25.03 -2.56
N VAL A 119 -0.31 23.73 -2.52
CA VAL A 119 0.22 22.98 -3.68
C VAL A 119 -0.79 21.88 -4.01
N ALA A 120 -1.38 21.94 -5.20
CA ALA A 120 -2.23 20.87 -5.72
C ALA A 120 -1.34 19.84 -6.44
N THR A 121 -1.51 18.55 -6.16
CA THR A 121 -0.73 17.49 -6.82
C THR A 121 -1.64 16.29 -7.10
N PRO A 122 -1.56 15.66 -8.29
CA PRO A 122 -2.32 14.44 -8.57
C PRO A 122 -1.78 13.28 -7.72
N HIS A 123 -2.70 12.54 -7.10
CA HIS A 123 -2.45 11.43 -6.18
C HIS A 123 -2.67 10.08 -6.89
N PHE A 124 -1.73 9.15 -6.77
CA PHE A 124 -1.89 7.76 -7.20
C PHE A 124 -2.36 6.92 -6.00
N SER A 125 -3.66 6.67 -5.91
CA SER A 125 -4.28 6.05 -4.73
C SER A 125 -3.95 4.55 -4.66
N HIS A 126 -2.93 4.19 -3.88
CA HIS A 126 -2.72 2.82 -3.44
C HIS A 126 -3.57 2.59 -2.19
N ARG A 127 -4.84 2.22 -2.41
CA ARG A 127 -5.79 1.88 -1.35
C ARG A 127 -5.29 0.64 -0.61
N THR A 128 -4.47 0.81 0.43
CA THR A 128 -4.09 -0.28 1.32
C THR A 128 -5.28 -0.61 2.19
N HIS A 129 -5.74 -1.86 2.06
CA HIS A 129 -6.86 -2.46 2.75
C HIS A 129 -6.87 -2.13 4.24
N ARG A 130 -7.85 -1.33 4.68
CA ARG A 130 -8.27 -1.26 6.08
C ARG A 130 -8.93 -2.59 6.40
N ALA A 131 -8.24 -3.48 7.11
CA ALA A 131 -8.86 -4.67 7.69
C ALA A 131 -9.89 -4.24 8.74
N PRO A 132 -11.16 -4.69 8.67
CA PRO A 132 -12.10 -4.56 9.76
C PRO A 132 -11.89 -5.70 10.77
N GLY A 133 -11.97 -5.38 12.06
CA GLY A 133 -12.27 -6.37 13.11
C GLY A 133 -11.07 -7.02 13.81
N SER A 134 -10.84 -6.62 15.05
CA SER A 134 -10.72 -7.54 16.19
C SER A 134 -10.79 -6.77 17.50
N ASP A 135 -11.94 -6.11 17.73
CA ASP A 135 -12.45 -5.97 19.11
C ASP A 135 -13.12 -7.30 19.46
N ALA A 136 -12.30 -8.23 19.95
CA ALA A 136 -12.76 -9.48 20.53
C ALA A 136 -11.83 -9.86 21.68
N GLN A 137 -11.91 -9.11 22.78
CA GLN A 137 -11.55 -9.62 24.10
C GLN A 137 -12.76 -9.43 25.03
N ARG A 138 -13.55 -10.50 25.04
CA ARG A 138 -14.49 -10.94 26.08
C ARG A 138 -13.72 -11.14 27.40
N THR A 139 -14.45 -11.09 28.54
CA THR A 139 -14.14 -11.54 29.92
C THR A 139 -13.74 -10.39 30.87
N THR A 140 -14.44 -10.05 31.95
CA THR A 140 -15.10 -10.86 33.01
C THR A 140 -16.11 -9.99 33.79
N GLY A 141 -17.23 -10.56 34.22
CA GLY A 141 -18.19 -9.96 35.17
C GLY A 141 -19.54 -10.65 35.14
#